data_AF-E6MKG9-F1
#
_entry.id   AF-E6MKG9-F1
#
_cell.length_a   1.000
_cell.length_b   1.000
_cell.length_c   1.000
_cell.angle_alpha   90.00
_cell.angle_beta   90.00
_cell.angle_gamma   90.00
#
_symmetry.space_group_name_H-M   'P 1'
#
loop_
_entity.id
_entity.type
_entity.pdbx_description
1 polymer ?
#
loop_
_entity_poly.entity_id
_entity_poly.type
_entity_poly.pdbx_seq_one_letter_code
_entity_poly.pdbx_strand_id
1 'polypeptide(L)'
;MVKIPESSQSRLPQPVVHVYSLHTDPFAQPGRGDAGGMNVYIARSIAAMLAADDTLRVEVFTLLTDPDCEHAKPGVQIPTLLNSYRDRVRVHQVLIPQALGARKNQLAEFTTEFAAQCVSLACWHPQV
;
A
#
# COMPACT_ATOMS: atom_id res chain seq x y z
N MET A 1 14.99 -31.10 -36.10
CA MET A 1 14.98 -30.74 -34.67
C MET A 1 14.16 -29.47 -34.52
N VAL A 2 12.94 -29.60 -33.99
CA VAL A 2 11.91 -28.54 -33.97
C VAL A 2 12.27 -27.53 -32.88
N LYS A 3 12.43 -26.26 -33.24
CA LYS A 3 12.50 -25.15 -32.27
C LYS A 3 11.05 -24.82 -31.89
N ILE A 4 10.59 -25.33 -30.76
CA ILE A 4 9.30 -24.96 -30.18
C ILE A 4 9.42 -23.48 -29.79
N PRO A 5 8.66 -22.55 -30.36
CA PRO A 5 8.62 -21.19 -29.85
C PRO A 5 7.99 -21.26 -28.46
N GLU A 6 8.74 -20.77 -27.47
CA GLU A 6 8.29 -20.58 -26.10
C GLU A 6 6.95 -19.84 -26.15
N SER A 7 5.93 -20.50 -25.62
CA SER A 7 4.55 -20.09 -25.74
C SER A 7 4.40 -18.66 -25.22
N SER A 8 3.74 -17.83 -26.04
CA SER A 8 3.06 -16.64 -25.59
C SER A 8 2.07 -17.05 -24.50
N GLN A 9 2.53 -17.17 -23.25
CA GLN A 9 1.67 -17.13 -22.10
C GLN A 9 0.95 -15.79 -22.22
N SER A 10 -0.32 -15.83 -22.61
CA SER A 10 -1.22 -14.71 -22.47
C SER A 10 -1.06 -14.24 -21.03
N ARG A 11 -0.42 -13.07 -20.82
CA ARG A 11 -0.37 -12.45 -19.52
C ARG A 11 -1.82 -12.11 -19.21
N LEU A 12 -2.48 -12.96 -18.45
CA LEU A 12 -3.74 -12.58 -17.84
C LEU A 12 -3.47 -11.26 -17.11
N PRO A 13 -4.37 -10.27 -17.21
CA PRO A 13 -4.18 -9.00 -16.55
C PRO A 13 -3.86 -9.25 -15.08
N GLN A 14 -2.70 -8.79 -14.63
CA GLN A 14 -2.30 -8.92 -13.23
C GLN A 14 -3.30 -8.12 -12.40
N PRO A 15 -4.05 -8.75 -11.47
CA PRO A 15 -4.96 -8.00 -10.65
C PRO A 15 -4.17 -7.03 -9.78
N VAL A 16 -4.72 -5.83 -9.60
CA VAL A 16 -4.17 -4.80 -8.72
C VAL A 16 -5.23 -4.43 -7.70
N VAL A 17 -4.88 -4.49 -6.42
CA VAL A 17 -5.74 -4.03 -5.32
C VAL A 17 -5.10 -2.81 -4.69
N HIS A 18 -5.87 -1.72 -4.58
CA HIS A 18 -5.47 -0.52 -3.86
C HIS A 18 -6.08 -0.52 -2.46
N VAL A 19 -5.24 -0.34 -1.45
CA VAL A 19 -5.64 -0.31 -0.04
C VAL A 19 -5.40 1.07 0.52
N TYR A 20 -6.44 1.69 1.08
CA TYR A 20 -6.37 3.03 1.66
C TYR A 20 -6.37 2.96 3.19
N SER A 21 -5.38 3.59 3.81
CA SER A 21 -5.26 3.72 5.27
C SER A 21 -4.92 5.16 5.64
N LEU A 22 -5.91 6.03 5.52
CA LEU A 22 -5.77 7.47 5.77
C LEU A 22 -5.67 7.78 7.27
N HIS A 23 -6.43 7.05 8.10
CA HIS A 23 -6.56 7.28 9.54
C HIS A 23 -5.29 7.02 10.36
N THR A 24 -4.39 6.19 9.86
CA THR A 24 -3.11 5.85 10.49
C THR A 24 -2.27 5.02 9.50
N ASP A 25 -0.96 4.96 9.74
CA ASP A 25 -0.08 4.05 9.02
C ASP A 25 -0.46 2.59 9.31
N PRO A 26 -0.84 1.78 8.30
CA PRO A 26 -1.30 0.40 8.51
C PRO A 26 -0.22 -0.53 9.07
N PHE A 27 1.04 -0.10 9.08
CA PHE A 27 2.20 -0.84 9.57
C PHE A 27 2.80 -0.27 10.86
N ALA A 28 2.22 0.81 11.40
CA ALA A 28 2.54 1.27 12.75
C ALA A 28 2.32 0.17 13.79
N GLN A 29 3.26 0.07 14.75
CA GLN A 29 3.22 -0.92 15.81
C GLN A 29 1.90 -0.82 16.60
N PRO A 30 1.09 -1.90 16.68
CA PRO A 30 -0.15 -1.90 17.45
C PRO A 30 0.09 -1.53 18.91
N GLY A 31 -0.79 -0.71 19.49
CA GLY A 31 -0.72 -0.29 20.89
C GLY A 31 0.11 0.98 21.12
N ARG A 32 0.62 1.63 20.08
CA ARG A 32 1.28 2.95 20.13
C ARG A 32 0.53 3.99 19.32
N GLY A 33 0.25 5.14 19.92
CA GLY A 33 -0.47 6.25 19.27
C GLY A 33 -1.85 5.81 18.77
N ASP A 34 -2.01 5.81 17.45
CA ASP A 34 -3.28 5.57 16.78
C ASP A 34 -3.43 4.15 16.24
N ALA A 35 -2.37 3.36 16.31
CA ALA A 35 -2.30 2.01 15.79
C ALA A 35 -3.07 1.02 16.67
N GLY A 36 -4.04 0.35 16.07
CA GLY A 36 -4.94 -0.58 16.75
C GLY A 36 -5.32 -1.79 15.89
N GLY A 37 -6.54 -2.31 16.10
CA GLY A 37 -7.01 -3.50 15.39
C GLY A 37 -7.07 -3.35 13.87
N MET A 38 -7.37 -2.15 13.36
CA MET A 38 -7.48 -1.88 11.93
C MET A 38 -6.15 -2.06 11.20
N ASN A 39 -5.03 -1.64 11.80
CA ASN A 39 -3.68 -1.85 11.28
C ASN A 39 -3.40 -3.34 11.11
N VAL A 40 -3.71 -4.13 12.14
CA VAL A 40 -3.54 -5.60 12.13
C VAL A 40 -4.40 -6.23 11.04
N TYR A 41 -5.65 -5.79 10.89
CA TYR A 41 -6.52 -6.30 9.84
C TYR A 41 -6.01 -5.98 8.44
N ILE A 42 -5.58 -4.74 8.20
CA ILE A 42 -5.03 -4.33 6.90
C ILE A 42 -3.81 -5.18 6.56
N ALA A 43 -2.83 -5.26 7.46
CA ALA A 43 -1.60 -5.99 7.21
C ALA A 43 -1.85 -7.50 6.96
N ARG A 44 -2.72 -8.13 7.77
CA ARG A 44 -3.08 -9.55 7.60
C ARG A 44 -3.89 -9.81 6.34
N SER A 45 -4.82 -8.92 5.98
CA SER A 45 -5.60 -9.04 4.75
C SER A 45 -4.70 -8.92 3.53
N ILE A 46 -3.75 -7.98 3.51
CA ILE A 46 -2.77 -7.86 2.42
C ILE A 46 -1.99 -9.16 2.25
N ALA A 47 -1.44 -9.71 3.34
CA ALA A 47 -0.71 -10.98 3.29
C ALA A 47 -1.58 -12.14 2.77
N ALA A 48 -2.82 -12.25 3.27
CA ALA A 48 -3.74 -13.28 2.84
C ALA A 48 -4.11 -13.16 1.34
N MET A 49 -4.32 -11.94 0.84
CA MET A 49 -4.57 -11.69 -0.59
C MET A 49 -3.37 -12.12 -1.45
N LEU A 50 -2.16 -11.75 -1.06
CA LEU A 50 -0.93 -12.09 -1.82
C LEU A 50 -0.58 -13.57 -1.77
N ALA A 51 -0.98 -14.28 -0.71
CA ALA A 51 -0.87 -15.72 -0.60
C ALA A 51 -1.91 -16.46 -1.44
N ALA A 52 -3.07 -15.84 -1.70
CA ALA A 52 -4.14 -16.45 -2.49
C ALA A 52 -3.91 -16.35 -4.01
N ASP A 53 -3.14 -15.36 -4.47
CA ASP A 53 -2.84 -15.14 -5.88
C ASP A 53 -1.39 -14.65 -6.07
N ASP A 54 -0.57 -15.44 -6.76
CA ASP A 54 0.85 -15.14 -7.03
C ASP A 54 1.05 -14.05 -8.08
N THR A 55 0.02 -13.72 -8.85
CA THR A 55 0.04 -12.66 -9.87
C THR A 55 -0.48 -11.33 -9.34
N LEU A 56 -1.19 -11.34 -8.20
CA LEU A 56 -1.72 -10.15 -7.54
C LEU A 56 -0.60 -9.20 -7.12
N ARG A 57 -0.86 -7.91 -7.32
CA ARG A 57 -0.10 -6.80 -6.76
C ARG A 57 -0.96 -5.92 -5.88
N VAL A 58 -0.39 -5.36 -4.83
CA VAL A 58 -1.09 -4.51 -3.84
C VAL A 58 -0.39 -3.18 -3.66
N GLU A 59 -1.09 -2.08 -3.88
CA GLU A 59 -0.62 -0.74 -3.52
C GLU A 59 -1.33 -0.25 -2.27
N VAL A 60 -0.56 0.16 -1.26
CA VAL A 60 -1.05 0.68 0.01
C VAL A 60 -0.80 2.18 0.04
N PHE A 61 -1.82 2.97 0.27
CA PHE A 61 -1.72 4.42 0.38
C PHE A 61 -2.03 4.82 1.83
N THR A 62 -1.13 5.58 2.44
CA THR A 62 -1.32 6.09 3.79
C THR A 62 -0.90 7.55 3.88
N LEU A 63 -1.58 8.32 4.72
CA LEU A 63 -1.36 9.76 4.83
C LEU A 63 -0.15 10.03 5.72
N LEU A 64 0.79 10.82 5.22
CA LEU A 64 1.92 11.30 6.00
C LEU A 64 1.50 12.49 6.85
N THR A 65 1.22 12.26 8.13
CA THR A 65 0.88 13.32 9.11
C THR A 65 2.07 13.74 9.98
N ASP A 66 3.07 12.87 10.10
CA ASP A 66 4.32 13.10 10.85
C ASP A 66 5.53 12.69 9.99
N PRO A 67 6.35 13.64 9.52
CA PRO A 67 7.54 13.36 8.71
C PRO A 67 8.60 12.52 9.44
N ASP A 68 8.61 12.54 10.77
CA ASP A 68 9.58 11.80 11.58
C ASP A 68 9.11 10.36 11.87
N CYS A 69 7.90 9.99 11.42
CA CYS A 69 7.41 8.63 11.57
C CYS A 69 8.35 7.64 10.84
N GLU A 70 8.59 6.48 11.44
CA GLU A 70 9.61 5.56 10.92
C GLU A 70 9.35 5.19 9.46
N HIS A 71 8.09 4.96 9.06
CA HIS A 71 7.74 4.58 7.69
C HIS A 71 7.78 5.73 6.66
N ALA A 72 8.03 6.97 7.08
CA ALA A 72 8.34 8.07 6.17
C ALA A 72 9.80 8.05 5.70
N LYS A 73 10.67 7.31 6.39
CA LYS A 73 12.10 7.27 6.09
C LYS A 73 12.38 6.45 4.82
N PRO A 74 13.25 6.93 3.91
CA PRO A 74 13.67 6.15 2.74
C PRO A 74 14.21 4.79 3.16
N GLY A 75 13.64 3.72 2.59
CA GLY A 75 14.06 2.35 2.86
C GLY A 75 13.41 1.70 4.09
N VAL A 76 12.45 2.35 4.77
CA VAL A 76 11.67 1.66 5.80
C VAL A 76 10.73 0.65 5.17
N GLN A 77 10.94 -0.57 5.62
CA GLN A 77 10.62 -1.81 4.93
C GLN A 77 9.20 -2.20 5.31
N ILE A 78 8.45 -2.58 4.28
CA ILE A 78 7.21 -3.34 4.36
C ILE A 78 7.31 -4.33 5.55
N PRO A 79 6.32 -4.43 6.46
CA PRO A 79 6.50 -5.21 7.69
C PRO A 79 6.96 -6.64 7.44
N THR A 80 7.61 -7.25 8.43
CA THR A 80 8.19 -8.61 8.33
C THR A 80 7.25 -9.65 7.72
N LEU A 81 5.96 -9.57 8.03
CA LEU A 81 4.93 -10.48 7.50
C LEU A 81 4.74 -10.38 5.97
N LEU A 82 5.23 -9.30 5.35
CA LEU A 82 5.16 -9.01 3.92
C LEU A 82 6.53 -9.07 3.23
N ASN A 83 7.62 -9.42 3.93
CA ASN A 83 8.96 -9.49 3.35
C ASN A 83 9.03 -10.41 2.11
N SER A 84 8.32 -11.54 2.15
CA SER A 84 8.23 -12.49 1.03
C SER A 84 7.48 -11.93 -0.19
N TYR A 85 6.79 -10.80 -0.05
CA TYR A 85 5.97 -10.18 -1.10
C TYR A 85 6.50 -8.82 -1.54
N ARG A 86 7.74 -8.46 -1.20
CA ARG A 86 8.28 -7.10 -1.44
C ARG A 86 8.21 -6.62 -2.88
N ASP A 87 8.24 -7.53 -3.85
CA ASP A 87 8.18 -7.21 -5.29
C ASP A 87 6.72 -7.04 -5.79
N ARG A 88 5.74 -7.39 -4.93
CA ARG A 88 4.29 -7.38 -5.21
C ARG A 88 3.50 -6.44 -4.29
N VAL A 89 4.16 -5.79 -3.34
CA VAL A 89 3.56 -4.78 -2.45
C VAL A 89 4.32 -3.48 -2.56
N ARG A 90 3.60 -2.38 -2.75
CA ARG A 90 4.17 -1.04 -2.69
C ARG A 90 3.40 -0.18 -1.71
N VAL A 91 4.12 0.58 -0.90
CA VAL A 91 3.55 1.51 0.08
C VAL A 91 3.85 2.93 -0.37
N HIS A 92 2.82 3.76 -0.43
CA HIS A 92 2.87 5.14 -0.83
C HIS A 92 2.52 6.01 0.37
N GLN A 93 3.50 6.81 0.81
CA GLN A 93 3.30 7.87 1.78
C GLN A 93 2.75 9.09 1.04
N VAL A 94 1.46 9.37 1.24
CA VAL A 94 0.77 10.48 0.61
C VAL A 94 1.05 11.73 1.42
N LEU A 95 1.84 12.64 0.88
CA LEU A 95 2.10 13.93 1.48
C LEU A 95 1.02 14.95 1.07
N ILE A 96 0.29 15.43 2.06
CA ILE A 96 -0.57 16.61 1.93
C ILE A 96 -0.01 17.63 2.93
N PRO A 97 0.66 18.71 2.48
CA PRO A 97 1.32 19.65 3.39
C PRO A 97 0.40 20.21 4.48
N GLN A 98 -0.88 20.41 4.17
CA GLN A 98 -1.90 20.90 5.08
C GLN A 98 -2.32 19.88 6.15
N ALA A 99 -2.05 18.60 5.93
CA ALA A 99 -2.37 17.53 6.86
C ALA A 99 -1.23 17.23 7.85
N LEU A 100 -0.06 17.88 7.72
CA LEU A 100 1.04 17.73 8.67
C LEU A 100 0.61 18.22 10.06
N GLY A 101 0.75 17.37 11.07
CA GLY A 101 0.28 17.64 12.43
C GLY A 101 -1.24 17.64 12.61
N ALA A 102 -2.02 17.24 11.61
CA ALA A 102 -3.47 17.12 11.72
C ALA A 102 -3.87 16.03 12.74
N ARG A 103 -4.93 16.29 13.48
CA ARG A 103 -5.52 15.31 14.42
C ARG A 103 -6.45 14.36 13.67
N LYS A 104 -6.69 13.17 14.25
CA LYS A 104 -7.62 12.16 13.70
C LYS A 104 -8.95 12.69 13.20
N ASN A 105 -9.57 13.58 13.97
CA ASN A 105 -10.89 14.11 13.67
C ASN A 105 -10.90 15.12 12.52
N GLN A 106 -9.74 15.59 12.07
CA GLN A 106 -9.58 16.50 10.94
C GLN A 106 -9.24 15.75 9.64
N LEU A 107 -8.83 14.48 9.74
CA LEU A 107 -8.29 13.74 8.60
C LEU A 107 -9.31 13.56 7.45
N ALA A 108 -10.60 13.48 7.78
CA ALA A 108 -11.66 13.38 6.79
C ALA A 108 -11.72 14.60 5.85
N GLU A 109 -11.26 15.77 6.29
CA GLU A 109 -11.23 17.00 5.50
C GLU A 109 -10.28 16.90 4.29
N PHE A 110 -9.26 16.04 4.37
CA PHE A 110 -8.25 15.86 3.32
C PHE A 110 -8.54 14.71 2.35
N THR A 111 -9.74 14.11 2.41
CA THR A 111 -10.07 12.90 1.62
C THR A 111 -9.97 13.16 0.11
N THR A 112 -10.36 14.35 -0.35
CA THR A 112 -10.33 14.71 -1.77
C THR A 112 -8.89 14.81 -2.28
N GLU A 113 -8.04 15.56 -1.59
CA GLU A 113 -6.62 15.74 -1.92
C GLU A 113 -5.88 14.41 -1.82
N PHE A 114 -6.19 13.61 -0.80
CA PHE A 114 -5.63 12.26 -0.63
C PHE A 114 -5.95 11.37 -1.82
N ALA A 115 -7.22 11.33 -2.25
CA ALA A 115 -7.63 10.54 -3.41
C ALA A 115 -6.93 11.02 -4.69
N ALA A 116 -6.81 12.33 -4.90
CA ALA A 116 -6.10 12.89 -6.05
C ALA A 116 -4.60 12.49 -6.07
N GLN A 117 -3.94 12.53 -4.91
CA GLN A 117 -2.55 12.07 -4.79
C GLN A 117 -2.42 10.56 -5.01
N CYS A 118 -3.36 9.75 -4.54
CA CYS A 118 -3.35 8.30 -4.80
C CYS A 118 -3.38 8.00 -6.30
N VAL A 119 -4.22 8.70 -7.07
CA VAL A 119 -4.26 8.57 -8.54
C VAL A 119 -2.91 8.94 -9.17
N SER A 120 -2.26 10.00 -8.68
CA SER A 120 -0.96 10.42 -9.20
C SER A 120 0.20 9.47 -8.84
N LEU A 121 0.10 8.76 -7.71
CA LEU A 121 1.15 7.88 -7.18
C LEU A 121 1.01 6.43 -7.65
N ALA A 122 -0.22 6.00 -7.96
CA ALA A 122 -0.51 4.65 -8.43
C ALA A 122 0.40 4.31 -9.62
N CYS A 123 1.15 3.22 -9.48
CA CYS A 123 2.15 2.83 -10.48
C CYS A 123 1.81 1.50 -11.15
N TRP A 124 0.87 0.73 -10.61
CA TRP A 124 0.39 -0.50 -11.22
C TRP A 124 -1.01 -0.30 -11.77
N HIS A 125 -1.11 -0.47 -13.09
CA HIS A 125 -2.34 -0.25 -13.83
C HIS A 125 -2.81 -1.61 -14.34
N PRO A 126 -4.12 -1.90 -14.29
CA PRO A 126 -4.67 -3.08 -14.97
C PRO A 126 -4.21 -3.04 -16.43
N GLN A 127 -3.56 -4.12 -16.90
CA GLN A 127 -3.24 -4.21 -18.32
C GLN A 127 -4.56 -4.48 -19.05
N VAL A 128 -4.98 -3.53 -19.88
CA VAL A 128 -6.20 -3.62 -20.69
C VAL A 128 -5.94 -4.44 -21.95
#